data_AF-T0ZCZ3-F1
#
_entry.id   AF-T0ZCZ3-F1
#
_cell.length_a   1.000
_cell.length_b   1.000
_cell.length_c   1.000
_cell.angle_alpha   90.00
_cell.angle_beta   90.00
_cell.angle_gamma   90.00
#
_symmetry.space_group_name_H-M   'P 1'
#
loop_
_entity.id
_entity.type
_entity.pdbx_description
1 polymer ?
#
loop_
_entity_poly.entity_id
_entity_poly.type
_entity_poly.pdbx_seq_one_letter_code
_entity_poly.pdbx_strand_id
1 'polypeptide(L)'
;MKKRINIRMSGLGGQGVVTSAHLMAMAASHEGKFAISNPFFGAEKRMAPAESYVRIGEEKIFDRGELVFPHVVMIYHPQVITMGKSYTMPFYSGIKDGGLVIINDDIEILTEEERSDLAKKNVTVYYVPATKIALEIAGTELATNMGMLGAL
;
A
#
# COMPACT_ATOMS: atom_id res chain seq x y z
N MET A 1 4.97 11.76 -18.48
CA MET A 1 5.16 11.60 -17.02
C MET A 1 3.82 11.83 -16.33
N LYS A 2 3.42 10.98 -15.38
CA LYS A 2 2.17 11.19 -14.61
C LYS A 2 2.37 12.42 -13.73
N LYS A 3 1.53 13.46 -13.86
CA LYS A 3 1.59 14.69 -13.02
C LYS A 3 1.49 14.41 -11.51
N ARG A 4 0.90 13.27 -11.15
CA ARG A 4 0.70 12.83 -9.77
C ARG A 4 0.61 11.32 -9.67
N ILE A 5 1.23 10.77 -8.63
CA ILE A 5 1.08 9.38 -8.21
C ILE A 5 0.27 9.33 -6.91
N ASN A 6 -0.51 8.27 -6.78
CA ASN A 6 -1.48 8.05 -5.72
C ASN A 6 -1.28 6.61 -5.26
N ILE A 7 -0.97 6.42 -3.99
CA ILE A 7 -0.56 5.14 -3.44
C ILE A 7 -1.48 4.86 -2.25
N ARG A 8 -2.15 3.72 -2.28
CA ARG A 8 -2.93 3.21 -1.13
C ARG A 8 -2.13 2.09 -0.49
N MET A 9 -1.91 2.19 0.81
CA MET A 9 -1.22 1.19 1.60
C MET A 9 -2.22 0.62 2.60
N SER A 10 -2.44 -0.69 2.59
CA SER A 10 -3.36 -1.38 3.49
C SER A 10 -2.59 -2.44 4.28
N GLY A 11 -2.90 -2.59 5.56
CA GLY A 11 -2.26 -3.55 6.44
C GLY A 11 -3.02 -3.69 7.75
N LEU A 12 -2.34 -4.23 8.76
CA LEU A 12 -2.88 -4.35 10.11
C LEU A 12 -2.13 -3.42 11.07
N GLY A 13 -2.78 -3.03 12.15
CA GLY A 13 -2.15 -2.26 13.22
C GLY A 13 -0.85 -2.92 13.69
N GLY A 14 0.26 -2.17 13.67
CA GLY A 14 1.60 -2.65 14.01
C GLY A 14 2.53 -2.91 12.81
N GLN A 15 2.00 -2.99 11.58
CA GLN A 15 2.80 -3.29 10.37
C GLN A 15 3.52 -2.08 9.75
N GLY A 16 3.48 -0.91 10.40
CA GLY A 16 4.18 0.29 9.93
C GLY A 16 3.60 0.94 8.66
N VAL A 17 2.33 0.67 8.31
CA VAL A 17 1.64 1.27 7.14
C VAL A 17 1.65 2.80 7.19
N VAL A 18 1.29 3.39 8.33
CA VAL A 18 1.26 4.85 8.55
C VAL A 18 2.67 5.43 8.47
N THR A 19 3.64 4.77 9.11
CA THR A 19 5.05 5.18 9.08
C THR A 19 5.59 5.18 7.65
N SER A 20 5.25 4.15 6.86
CA SER A 20 5.69 4.05 5.47
C SER A 20 5.15 5.17 4.61
N ALA A 21 3.85 5.47 4.74
CA ALA A 21 3.22 6.56 4.03
C ALA A 21 3.85 7.92 4.39
N HIS A 22 4.13 8.13 5.68
CA HIS A 22 4.77 9.34 6.16
C HIS A 22 6.20 9.48 5.65
N LEU A 23 7.02 8.43 5.74
CA LEU A 23 8.40 8.40 5.22
C LEU A 23 8.45 8.70 3.73
N MET A 24 7.54 8.11 2.95
CA MET A 24 7.47 8.33 1.51
C MET A 24 7.08 9.76 1.16
N ALA A 25 6.11 10.36 1.88
CA ALA A 25 5.76 11.75 1.69
C ALA A 25 6.92 12.69 2.06
N MET A 26 7.64 12.42 3.15
CA MET A 26 8.82 13.19 3.53
C MET A 26 9.94 13.09 2.49
N ALA A 27 10.22 11.88 1.98
CA ALA A 27 11.22 11.68 0.94
C ALA A 27 10.86 12.46 -0.34
N ALA A 28 9.61 12.40 -0.78
CA ALA A 28 9.15 13.16 -1.93
C ALA A 28 9.23 14.68 -1.71
N SER A 29 8.88 15.17 -0.51
CA SER A 29 9.05 16.59 -0.16
C SER A 29 10.52 17.02 -0.14
N HIS A 30 11.43 16.15 0.30
CA HIS A 30 12.87 16.42 0.26
C HIS A 30 13.40 16.53 -1.18
N GLU A 31 12.78 15.84 -2.14
CA GLU A 31 13.04 15.99 -3.58
C GLU A 31 12.36 17.22 -4.22
N GLY A 32 11.74 18.10 -3.44
CA GLY A 32 11.06 19.29 -3.94
C GLY A 32 9.68 19.01 -4.57
N LYS A 33 9.11 17.81 -4.40
CA LYS A 33 7.77 17.47 -4.86
C LYS A 33 6.72 17.84 -3.81
N PHE A 34 5.49 18.03 -4.23
CA PHE A 34 4.36 18.20 -3.32
C PHE A 34 3.84 16.85 -2.90
N ALA A 35 3.87 16.56 -1.59
CA ALA A 35 3.43 15.29 -1.05
C ALA A 35 2.47 15.48 0.12
N ILE A 36 1.48 14.58 0.21
CA ILE A 36 0.54 14.51 1.34
C ILE A 36 0.40 13.04 1.73
N SER A 37 0.57 12.76 3.02
CA SER A 37 0.23 11.48 3.65
C SER A 37 -1.03 11.62 4.51
N ASN A 38 -1.99 10.70 4.37
CA ASN A 38 -3.19 10.66 5.20
C ASN A 38 -3.38 9.24 5.75
N PRO A 39 -3.33 9.02 7.07
CA PRO A 39 -3.71 7.74 7.66
C PRO A 39 -5.23 7.62 7.76
N PHE A 40 -5.73 6.39 7.67
CA PHE A 40 -7.13 6.04 7.89
C PHE A 40 -7.21 4.75 8.70
N PHE A 41 -7.74 4.85 9.92
CA PHE A 41 -7.91 3.72 10.82
C PHE A 41 -9.14 3.95 11.70
N GLY A 42 -9.86 2.88 12.00
CA GLY A 42 -11.04 2.89 12.86
C GLY A 42 -10.69 2.88 14.35
N ALA A 43 -11.73 2.89 15.19
CA ALA A 43 -11.60 2.81 16.64
C ALA A 43 -11.28 1.39 17.16
N GLU A 44 -11.11 0.43 16.26
CA GLU A 44 -10.86 -0.98 16.56
C GLU A 44 -9.47 -1.17 17.19
N LYS A 45 -9.36 -2.16 18.10
CA LYS A 45 -8.11 -2.41 18.86
C LYS A 45 -7.14 -3.31 18.07
N ARG A 46 -6.29 -4.09 18.75
CA ARG A 46 -5.18 -4.88 18.17
C ARG A 46 -5.56 -5.62 16.87
N MET A 47 -4.65 -5.59 15.88
CA MET A 47 -4.81 -6.22 14.56
C MET A 47 -6.02 -5.71 13.76
N ALA A 48 -6.51 -4.51 14.07
CA ALA A 48 -7.47 -3.80 13.25
C ALA A 48 -6.89 -3.50 11.86
N PRO A 49 -7.75 -3.45 10.82
CA PRO A 49 -7.40 -2.87 9.53
C PRO A 49 -6.79 -1.47 9.72
N ALA A 50 -5.73 -1.20 8.97
CA ALA A 50 -5.11 0.11 8.91
C ALA A 50 -4.81 0.43 7.45
N GLU A 51 -5.25 1.60 7.01
CA GLU A 51 -4.93 2.13 5.69
C GLU A 51 -4.15 3.44 5.82
N SER A 52 -3.31 3.72 4.83
CA SER A 52 -2.72 5.03 4.67
C SER A 52 -2.53 5.35 3.20
N TYR A 53 -2.65 6.62 2.88
CA TYR A 53 -2.62 7.12 1.53
C TYR A 53 -1.46 8.07 1.37
N VAL A 54 -0.76 7.97 0.24
CA VAL A 54 0.28 8.90 -0.18
C VAL A 54 -0.09 9.47 -1.54
N ARG A 55 -0.03 10.79 -1.65
CA ARG A 55 -0.20 11.53 -2.90
C ARG A 55 1.08 12.30 -3.14
N ILE A 56 1.70 12.14 -4.30
CA ILE A 56 2.94 12.85 -4.68
C ILE A 56 2.74 13.44 -6.07
N GLY A 57 3.07 14.71 -6.25
CA GLY A 57 2.93 15.41 -7.53
C GLY A 57 3.90 16.56 -7.70
N GLU A 58 3.97 17.06 -8.93
CA GLU A 58 4.82 18.22 -9.29
C GLU A 58 4.16 19.55 -8.90
N GLU A 59 2.83 19.55 -8.70
CA GLU A 59 2.03 20.71 -8.34
C GLU A 59 1.38 20.51 -6.96
N LYS A 60 1.01 21.61 -6.31
CA LYS A 60 0.39 21.59 -4.98
C LYS A 60 -0.87 20.73 -4.96
N ILE A 61 -0.93 19.81 -4.00
CA ILE A 61 -2.06 18.89 -3.83
C ILE A 61 -3.03 19.48 -2.80
N PHE A 62 -4.29 19.62 -3.18
CA PHE A 62 -5.35 20.10 -2.29
C PHE A 62 -6.27 18.98 -1.79
N ASP A 63 -6.25 17.82 -2.44
CA ASP A 63 -7.05 16.66 -2.05
C ASP A 63 -6.66 16.17 -0.65
N ARG A 64 -7.68 16.02 0.20
CA ARG A 64 -7.58 15.44 1.53
C ARG A 64 -8.62 14.33 1.69
N GLY A 65 -8.29 13.35 2.52
CA GLY A 65 -9.18 12.21 2.80
C GLY A 65 -8.84 10.96 2.01
N GLU A 66 -9.84 10.10 1.86
CA GLU A 66 -9.72 8.77 1.26
C GLU A 66 -9.24 8.82 -0.18
N LEU A 67 -8.49 7.79 -0.56
CA LEU A 67 -7.92 7.67 -1.89
C LEU A 67 -8.74 6.66 -2.70
N VAL A 68 -9.64 7.18 -3.53
CA VAL A 68 -10.57 6.38 -4.34
C VAL A 68 -9.87 5.74 -5.56
N PHE A 69 -8.96 6.45 -6.21
CA PHE A 69 -8.32 6.01 -7.46
C PHE A 69 -6.79 5.88 -7.34
N PRO A 70 -6.27 4.77 -6.78
CA PRO A 70 -4.85 4.50 -6.67
C PRO A 70 -4.21 4.16 -8.02
N HIS A 71 -2.95 4.58 -8.18
CA HIS A 71 -2.04 4.05 -9.19
C HIS A 71 -1.29 2.82 -8.66
N VAL A 72 -1.06 2.79 -7.34
CA VAL A 72 -0.36 1.71 -6.65
C VAL A 72 -1.17 1.31 -5.42
N VAL A 73 -1.32 0.00 -5.19
CA VAL A 73 -1.85 -0.58 -3.96
C VAL A 73 -0.77 -1.45 -3.32
N MET A 74 -0.45 -1.19 -2.06
CA MET A 74 0.52 -1.97 -1.29
C MET A 74 -0.19 -2.67 -0.15
N ILE A 75 -0.02 -3.99 -0.05
CA ILE A 75 -0.64 -4.83 0.98
C ILE A 75 0.44 -5.32 1.92
N TYR A 76 0.43 -4.84 3.15
CA TYR A 76 1.47 -5.11 4.16
C TYR A 76 1.22 -6.43 4.90
N HIS A 77 0.03 -7.01 4.80
CA HIS A 77 -0.30 -8.27 5.47
C HIS A 77 -1.37 -9.05 4.68
N PRO A 78 -1.25 -10.38 4.51
CA PRO A 78 -2.15 -11.15 3.66
C PRO A 78 -3.61 -11.21 4.15
N GLN A 79 -3.84 -11.11 5.46
CA GLN A 79 -5.19 -11.00 6.03
C GLN A 79 -6.01 -9.81 5.52
N VAL A 80 -5.37 -8.77 4.97
CA VAL A 80 -6.10 -7.68 4.29
C VAL A 80 -6.94 -8.25 3.15
N ILE A 81 -6.41 -9.25 2.45
CA ILE A 81 -7.06 -9.96 1.33
C ILE A 81 -7.87 -11.13 1.88
N THR A 82 -7.21 -12.09 2.55
CA THR A 82 -7.81 -13.39 2.89
C THR A 82 -8.91 -13.33 3.94
N MET A 83 -8.91 -12.30 4.79
CA MET A 83 -9.93 -12.07 5.82
C MET A 83 -10.73 -10.78 5.57
N GLY A 84 -10.51 -10.10 4.44
CA GLY A 84 -11.15 -8.81 4.15
C GLY A 84 -10.86 -7.73 5.21
N LYS A 85 -9.68 -7.76 5.85
CA LYS A 85 -9.26 -6.75 6.83
C LYS A 85 -8.75 -5.48 6.15
N SER A 86 -9.61 -4.86 5.34
CA SER A 86 -9.37 -3.66 4.57
C SER A 86 -10.60 -2.75 4.69
N TYR A 87 -10.40 -1.44 4.78
CA TYR A 87 -11.53 -0.50 4.71
C TYR A 87 -12.05 -0.36 3.28
N THR A 88 -11.21 -0.69 2.30
CA THR A 88 -11.59 -0.77 0.89
C THR A 88 -11.60 -2.23 0.43
N MET A 89 -12.78 -2.78 0.13
CA MET A 89 -12.95 -4.13 -0.46
C MET A 89 -13.68 -4.09 -1.82
N PRO A 90 -13.26 -4.90 -2.82
CA PRO A 90 -12.02 -5.69 -2.83
C PRO A 90 -10.79 -4.79 -2.66
N PHE A 91 -9.67 -5.34 -2.17
CA PHE A 91 -8.50 -4.53 -1.78
C PHE A 91 -7.92 -3.68 -2.93
N TYR A 92 -8.19 -4.05 -4.18
CA TYR A 92 -7.80 -3.34 -5.41
C TYR A 92 -8.88 -2.40 -5.95
N SER A 93 -9.98 -2.17 -5.23
CA SER A 93 -11.08 -1.32 -5.70
C SER A 93 -10.58 0.08 -6.07
N GLY A 94 -11.02 0.55 -7.24
CA GLY A 94 -10.63 1.84 -7.82
C GLY A 94 -9.23 1.89 -8.43
N ILE A 95 -8.46 0.79 -8.45
CA ILE A 95 -7.15 0.77 -9.11
C ILE A 95 -7.29 1.16 -10.59
N LYS A 96 -6.43 2.08 -11.01
CA LYS A 96 -6.38 2.55 -12.40
C LYS A 96 -5.78 1.50 -13.32
N ASP A 97 -6.14 1.57 -14.59
CA ASP A 97 -5.58 0.70 -15.62
C ASP A 97 -4.07 0.92 -15.75
N GLY A 98 -3.31 -0.16 -15.95
CA GLY A 98 -1.85 -0.11 -15.88
C GLY A 98 -1.32 0.16 -14.46
N GLY A 99 -2.12 -0.15 -13.44
CA GLY A 99 -1.76 0.02 -12.03
C GLY A 99 -0.76 -1.03 -11.54
N LEU A 100 -0.32 -0.85 -10.30
CA LEU A 100 0.60 -1.75 -9.62
C LEU A 100 0.02 -2.23 -8.29
N VAL A 101 0.15 -3.52 -8.00
CA VAL A 101 -0.17 -4.13 -6.72
C VAL A 101 1.09 -4.81 -6.19
N ILE A 102 1.49 -4.49 -4.96
CA ILE A 102 2.59 -5.16 -4.25
C ILE A 102 2.01 -5.81 -2.99
N ILE A 103 2.19 -7.12 -2.84
CA ILE A 103 1.65 -7.90 -1.74
C ILE A 103 2.81 -8.46 -0.92
N ASN A 104 2.79 -8.19 0.39
CA ASN A 104 3.69 -8.80 1.34
C ASN A 104 3.26 -10.24 1.62
N ASP A 105 3.71 -11.16 0.79
CA ASP A 105 3.53 -12.59 0.97
C ASP A 105 4.60 -13.33 0.16
N ASP A 106 4.95 -14.55 0.58
CA ASP A 106 5.83 -15.47 -0.15
C ASP A 106 5.06 -16.49 -0.99
N ILE A 107 3.73 -16.49 -0.89
CA ILE A 107 2.83 -17.32 -1.70
C ILE A 107 1.80 -16.48 -2.45
N GLU A 108 1.33 -17.00 -3.58
CA GLU A 108 0.27 -16.34 -4.32
C GLU A 108 -1.11 -16.63 -3.72
N ILE A 109 -1.76 -15.61 -3.18
CA ILE A 109 -3.01 -15.73 -2.40
C ILE A 109 -4.26 -15.22 -3.12
N LEU A 110 -4.12 -14.64 -4.31
CA LEU A 110 -5.24 -14.15 -5.09
C LEU A 110 -6.02 -15.29 -5.75
N THR A 111 -7.35 -15.18 -5.71
CA THR A 111 -8.26 -16.06 -6.43
C THR A 111 -8.19 -15.84 -7.95
N GLU A 112 -8.64 -16.81 -8.73
CA GLU A 112 -8.70 -16.70 -10.20
C GLU A 112 -9.57 -15.52 -10.68
N GLU A 113 -10.64 -15.20 -9.93
CA GLU A 113 -11.49 -14.05 -10.23
C GLU A 113 -10.76 -12.73 -10.03
N GLU A 114 -10.09 -12.55 -8.89
CA GLU A 114 -9.30 -11.34 -8.59
C GLU A 114 -8.15 -11.17 -9.61
N ARG A 115 -7.47 -12.26 -9.98
CA ARG A 115 -6.44 -12.24 -11.03
C ARG A 115 -7.00 -11.83 -12.39
N SER A 116 -8.16 -12.37 -12.76
CA SER A 116 -8.85 -12.03 -14.01
C SER A 116 -9.23 -10.55 -14.06
N ASP A 117 -9.75 -10.01 -12.97
CA ASP A 117 -10.14 -8.60 -12.87
C ASP A 117 -8.95 -7.64 -12.96
N LEU A 118 -7.86 -7.98 -12.27
CA LEU A 118 -6.60 -7.22 -12.35
C LEU A 118 -6.00 -7.29 -13.75
N ALA A 119 -6.03 -8.46 -14.40
CA ALA A 119 -5.55 -8.65 -15.76
C ALA A 119 -6.34 -7.85 -16.80
N LYS A 120 -7.68 -7.79 -16.70
CA LYS A 120 -8.54 -6.95 -17.57
C LYS A 120 -8.15 -5.46 -17.52
N LYS A 121 -7.63 -5.01 -16.37
CA LYS A 121 -7.15 -3.64 -16.15
C LYS A 121 -5.66 -3.46 -16.45
N ASN A 122 -4.99 -4.49 -16.96
CA ASN A 122 -3.54 -4.49 -17.19
C ASN A 122 -2.76 -4.10 -15.91
N VAL A 123 -3.23 -4.56 -14.74
CA VAL A 123 -2.55 -4.30 -13.46
C VAL A 123 -1.43 -5.31 -13.28
N THR A 124 -0.25 -4.83 -12.92
CA THR A 124 0.88 -5.69 -12.54
C THR A 124 0.80 -6.05 -11.07
N VAL A 125 1.01 -7.32 -10.73
CA VAL A 125 0.98 -7.81 -9.35
C VAL A 125 2.35 -8.42 -9.01
N TYR A 126 2.95 -7.98 -7.91
CA TYR A 126 4.15 -8.58 -7.34
C TYR A 126 3.90 -9.09 -5.93
N TYR A 127 4.45 -10.27 -5.65
CA TYR A 127 4.56 -10.82 -4.30
C TYR A 127 5.99 -10.61 -3.81
N VAL A 128 6.12 -10.04 -2.62
CA VAL A 128 7.41 -9.74 -2.01
C VAL A 128 7.39 -10.29 -0.59
N PRO A 129 8.33 -11.17 -0.23
CA PRO A 129 8.37 -11.76 1.11
C PRO A 129 9.02 -10.77 2.11
N ALA A 130 8.49 -9.55 2.22
CA ALA A 130 9.11 -8.46 2.97
C ALA A 130 9.23 -8.78 4.47
N THR A 131 8.26 -9.47 5.06
CA THR A 131 8.36 -9.93 6.46
C THR A 131 9.52 -10.91 6.66
N LYS A 132 9.68 -11.86 5.73
CA LYS A 132 10.78 -12.84 5.79
C LYS A 132 12.13 -12.15 5.65
N ILE A 133 12.25 -11.23 4.69
CA ILE A 133 13.47 -10.42 4.49
C ILE A 133 13.79 -9.60 5.76
N ALA A 134 12.78 -8.99 6.38
CA ALA A 134 12.96 -8.22 7.60
C ALA A 134 13.44 -9.08 8.78
N LEU A 135 12.90 -10.30 8.92
CA LEU A 135 13.36 -11.25 9.94
C LEU A 135 14.80 -11.72 9.69
N GLU A 136 15.14 -12.03 8.43
CA GLU A 136 16.48 -12.51 8.06
C GLU A 136 17.57 -11.45 8.20
N ILE A 137 17.29 -10.20 7.79
CA ILE A 137 18.30 -9.12 7.74
C ILE A 137 18.30 -8.29 9.02
N ALA A 138 17.12 -7.87 9.49
CA ALA A 138 16.99 -6.95 10.62
C ALA A 138 16.72 -7.67 11.95
N GLY A 139 16.47 -8.97 11.94
CA GLY A 139 16.16 -9.75 13.14
C GLY A 139 14.80 -9.42 13.76
N THR A 140 13.94 -8.68 13.06
CA THR A 140 12.64 -8.25 13.57
C THR A 140 11.62 -8.01 12.45
N GLU A 141 10.38 -8.47 12.66
CA GLU A 141 9.27 -8.19 11.74
C GLU A 141 8.88 -6.71 11.71
N LEU A 142 9.31 -5.91 12.70
CA LEU A 142 9.03 -4.47 12.73
C LEU A 142 9.66 -3.72 11.55
N ALA A 143 10.67 -4.30 10.91
CA ALA A 143 11.32 -3.75 9.71
C ALA A 143 10.63 -4.14 8.38
N THR A 144 9.52 -4.90 8.43
CA THR A 144 8.73 -5.27 7.24
C THR A 144 8.34 -4.05 6.41
N ASN A 145 8.01 -2.95 7.09
CA ASN A 145 7.65 -1.70 6.45
C ASN A 145 8.77 -1.13 5.57
N MET A 146 10.03 -1.29 5.96
CA MET A 146 11.18 -0.88 5.17
C MET A 146 11.39 -1.79 3.97
N GLY A 147 11.19 -3.11 4.13
CA GLY A 147 11.21 -4.05 3.02
C GLY A 147 10.14 -3.72 1.97
N MET A 148 8.93 -3.37 2.43
CA MET A 148 7.84 -2.95 1.55
C MET A 148 8.13 -1.62 0.85
N LEU A 149 8.69 -0.64 1.55
CA LEU A 149 9.10 0.62 0.93
C LEU A 149 10.18 0.41 -0.14
N GLY A 150 11.14 -0.49 0.08
CA GLY A 150 12.17 -0.82 -0.89
C GLY A 150 11.68 -1.63 -2.09
N ALA A 151 10.50 -2.25 -1.99
CA ALA A 151 9.88 -2.99 -3.08
C ALA A 151 9.15 -2.10 -4.10
N LEU A 152 8.85 -0.84 -3.73
CA LEU A 152 8.21 0.14 -4.60
C LEU A 152 9.24 0.91 -5.44
#